data_AF-A0AAN4RNL9-F1
#
_entry.id   AF-A0AAN4RNL9-F1
#
_cell.length_a   1.000
_cell.length_b   1.000
_cell.length_c   1.000
_cell.angle_alpha   90.00
_cell.angle_beta   90.00
_cell.angle_gamma   90.00
#
_symmetry.space_group_name_H-M   'P 1'
#
loop_
_entity.id
_entity.type
_entity.pdbx_description
1 polymer ?
#
loop_
_entity_poly.entity_id
_entity_poly.type
_entity_poly.pdbx_seq_one_letter_code
_entity_poly.pdbx_strand_id
1 'polypeptide(L)'
;MNIQNQLRTALITGSTSGIGLELTRRLLAERWQVIGLNRSAFPSEDTDIQNALRSGQLRWVQANLTNYDSLRTALDQIKSDTDSIDVLFNNAGGSAAELRFSDQGHELHFELQTIVPYIIYMELVELLLKGQMKTVINTSTTSFNMVRQFDMNILERPAEFKKLFGPYATSKLGLSLWTREVAKSASADGIQLLSVDPGGNNTLRGNKTSGLPFYIKPIMKWFFPHPSHGASLLYNAALSPARHESGAFLVKNKAAALRFTEQGPAVLKRVNEIYEQRFRTTKSGKTTITPS
;
A
#
# COMPACT_ATOMS: atom_id res chain seq x y z
N MET A 1 -20.72 5.84 30.69
CA MET A 1 -19.42 5.76 29.98
C MET A 1 -19.58 6.58 28.71
N ASN A 2 -19.02 7.79 28.67
CA ASN A 2 -19.18 8.69 27.52
C ASN A 2 -18.48 8.06 26.31
N ILE A 3 -19.27 7.61 25.33
CA ILE A 3 -18.79 7.32 23.98
C ILE A 3 -18.49 8.67 23.34
N GLN A 4 -17.45 9.36 23.81
CA GLN A 4 -16.88 10.48 23.07
C GLN A 4 -16.38 9.90 21.76
N ASN A 5 -16.89 10.43 20.64
CA ASN A 5 -16.46 10.15 19.28
C ASN A 5 -14.92 10.09 19.20
N GLN A 6 -14.34 8.90 19.33
CA GLN A 6 -12.96 8.69 18.93
C GLN A 6 -12.89 8.98 17.44
N LEU A 7 -12.09 9.97 17.06
CA LEU A 7 -11.88 10.30 15.66
C LEU A 7 -11.22 9.08 15.00
N ARG A 8 -11.79 8.64 13.88
CA ARG A 8 -11.28 7.49 13.14
C ARG A 8 -9.92 7.80 12.52
N THR A 9 -9.00 6.86 12.58
CA THR A 9 -7.63 7.03 12.09
C THR A 9 -7.38 6.19 10.84
N ALA A 10 -6.95 6.83 9.77
CA ALA A 10 -6.51 6.17 8.54
C ALA A 10 -5.00 6.35 8.34
N LEU A 11 -4.27 5.26 8.08
CA LEU A 11 -2.89 5.32 7.62
C LEU A 11 -2.84 5.07 6.12
N ILE A 12 -2.15 5.93 5.36
CA ILE A 12 -2.06 5.83 3.90
C ILE A 12 -0.59 5.88 3.47
N THR A 13 -0.14 4.88 2.73
CA THR A 13 1.14 4.94 2.03
C THR A 13 0.98 5.55 0.63
N GLY A 14 1.93 6.37 0.20
CA GLY A 14 1.87 7.04 -1.11
C GLY A 14 0.76 8.10 -1.21
N SER A 15 0.55 8.86 -0.14
CA SER A 15 -0.56 9.79 0.06
C SER A 15 -0.30 11.22 -0.44
N THR A 16 0.85 11.50 -1.05
CA THR A 16 1.24 12.85 -1.49
C THR A 16 0.96 13.15 -2.96
N SER A 17 0.48 12.17 -3.74
CA SER A 17 0.12 12.37 -5.14
C SER A 17 -0.95 11.38 -5.61
N GLY A 18 -1.57 11.68 -6.76
CA GLY A 18 -2.49 10.77 -7.45
C GLY A 18 -3.63 10.29 -6.55
N ILE A 19 -3.91 8.97 -6.59
CA ILE A 19 -5.00 8.35 -5.83
C ILE A 19 -4.84 8.59 -4.33
N GLY A 20 -3.63 8.46 -3.79
CA GLY A 20 -3.40 8.59 -2.35
C GLY A 20 -3.66 10.01 -1.83
N LEU A 21 -3.36 11.04 -2.62
CA LEU A 21 -3.65 12.43 -2.26
C LEU A 21 -5.15 12.71 -2.29
N GLU A 22 -5.86 12.25 -3.31
CA GLU A 22 -7.32 12.36 -3.39
C GLU A 22 -8.02 11.61 -2.25
N LEU A 23 -7.50 10.43 -1.88
CA LEU A 23 -7.98 9.68 -0.72
C LEU A 23 -7.74 10.45 0.58
N THR A 24 -6.57 11.07 0.73
CA THR A 24 -6.24 11.92 1.88
C THR A 24 -7.22 13.08 2.01
N ARG A 25 -7.44 13.84 0.92
CA ARG A 25 -8.38 14.98 0.89
C ARG A 25 -9.79 14.54 1.31
N ARG A 26 -10.27 13.42 0.77
CA ARG A 26 -11.59 12.89 1.11
C ARG A 26 -11.71 12.54 2.59
N LEU A 27 -10.75 11.80 3.14
CA LEU A 27 -10.78 11.38 4.55
C LEU A 27 -10.71 12.60 5.49
N LEU A 28 -9.88 13.60 5.16
CA LEU A 28 -9.79 14.84 5.93
C LEU A 28 -11.12 15.62 5.93
N ALA A 29 -11.78 15.74 4.78
CA ALA A 29 -13.09 16.38 4.66
C ALA A 29 -14.17 15.68 5.51
N GLU A 30 -14.02 14.37 5.74
CA GLU A 30 -14.88 13.54 6.59
C GLU A 30 -14.40 13.48 8.05
N ARG A 31 -13.50 14.39 8.46
CA ARG A 31 -12.99 14.54 9.84
C ARG A 31 -12.21 13.34 10.38
N TRP A 32 -11.61 12.54 9.49
CA TRP A 32 -10.66 11.51 9.91
C TRP A 32 -9.34 12.13 10.36
N GLN A 33 -8.66 11.45 11.28
CA GLN A 33 -7.24 11.61 11.50
C GLN A 33 -6.51 10.81 10.42
N VAL A 34 -5.54 11.43 9.74
CA VAL A 34 -4.81 10.80 8.64
C VAL A 34 -3.31 10.77 8.96
N ILE A 35 -2.70 9.60 8.79
CA ILE A 35 -1.25 9.40 8.87
C ILE A 35 -0.74 9.12 7.46
N GLY A 36 -0.01 10.06 6.88
CA GLY A 36 0.65 9.89 5.59
C GLY A 36 2.05 9.34 5.76
N LEU A 37 2.27 8.08 5.39
CA LEU A 37 3.58 7.42 5.44
C LEU A 37 4.26 7.50 4.06
N ASN A 38 5.15 8.49 3.88
CA ASN A 38 5.69 8.86 2.56
C ASN A 38 7.12 9.39 2.61
N ARG A 39 7.87 9.22 1.52
CA ARG A 39 9.22 9.80 1.38
C ARG A 39 9.20 11.33 1.24
N SER A 40 8.26 11.84 0.47
CA SER A 40 8.16 13.26 0.11
C SER A 40 7.14 13.95 0.99
N ALA A 41 7.31 15.26 1.19
CA ALA A 41 6.32 16.10 1.85
C ALA A 41 5.03 16.19 1.01
N PHE A 42 3.96 16.60 1.66
CA PHE A 42 2.71 16.93 0.99
C PHE A 42 2.83 18.23 0.17
N PRO A 43 2.00 18.42 -0.88
CA PRO A 43 2.04 19.62 -1.73
C PRO A 43 1.84 20.90 -0.91
N SER A 44 2.75 21.88 -1.06
CA SER A 44 2.71 23.13 -0.29
C SER A 44 1.67 24.11 -0.83
N GLU A 45 1.27 23.95 -2.08
CA GLU A 45 0.23 24.72 -2.76
C GLU A 45 -1.20 24.31 -2.37
N ASP A 46 -1.37 23.16 -1.72
CA ASP A 46 -2.68 22.68 -1.27
C ASP A 46 -2.99 23.21 0.14
N THR A 47 -3.75 24.31 0.21
CA THR A 47 -4.10 24.98 1.45
C THR A 47 -4.84 24.09 2.45
N ASP A 48 -5.71 23.19 1.99
CA ASP A 48 -6.49 22.31 2.87
C ASP A 48 -5.59 21.27 3.52
N ILE A 49 -4.66 20.69 2.75
CA ILE A 49 -3.64 19.78 3.26
C ILE A 49 -2.71 20.50 4.25
N GLN A 50 -2.28 21.72 3.95
CA GLN A 50 -1.43 22.50 4.86
C GLN A 50 -2.16 22.91 6.15
N ASN A 51 -3.46 23.20 6.07
CA ASN A 51 -4.32 23.43 7.24
C ASN A 51 -4.44 22.16 8.10
N ALA A 52 -4.65 21.01 7.47
CA ALA A 52 -4.72 19.72 8.16
C ALA A 52 -3.40 19.34 8.84
N LEU A 53 -2.25 19.64 8.21
CA LEU A 53 -0.93 19.46 8.83
C LEU A 53 -0.76 20.36 10.07
N ARG A 54 -1.11 21.65 9.96
CA ARG A 54 -0.98 22.61 11.08
C ARG A 54 -1.90 22.28 12.26
N SER A 55 -3.10 21.77 11.98
CA SER A 55 -4.07 21.39 13.02
C SER A 55 -3.78 20.02 13.65
N GLY A 56 -2.84 19.25 13.08
CA GLY A 56 -2.53 17.88 13.51
C GLY A 56 -3.51 16.82 12.99
N GLN A 57 -4.56 17.21 12.24
CA GLN A 57 -5.49 16.28 11.61
C GLN A 57 -4.80 15.36 10.58
N LEU A 58 -3.79 15.90 9.90
CA LEU A 58 -2.89 15.14 9.03
C LEU A 58 -1.50 15.11 9.68
N ARG A 59 -0.95 13.93 9.88
CA ARG A 59 0.44 13.74 10.30
C ARG A 59 1.25 13.15 9.15
N TRP A 60 2.38 13.78 8.84
CA TRP A 60 3.34 13.23 7.89
C TRP A 60 4.43 12.47 8.64
N VAL A 61 4.57 11.18 8.33
CA VAL A 61 5.67 10.35 8.80
C VAL A 61 6.57 10.06 7.61
N GLN A 62 7.81 10.56 7.66
CA GLN A 62 8.75 10.43 6.56
C GLN A 62 9.35 9.03 6.50
N ALA A 63 9.21 8.34 5.38
CA ALA A 63 9.82 7.02 5.18
C ALA A 63 10.21 6.76 3.73
N ASN A 64 11.44 6.27 3.53
CA ASN A 64 11.76 5.53 2.31
C ASN A 64 11.35 4.06 2.51
N LEU A 65 10.24 3.68 1.91
CA LEU A 65 9.61 2.38 2.17
C LEU A 65 10.48 1.16 1.77
N THR A 66 11.39 1.29 0.81
CA THR A 66 12.30 0.21 0.40
C THR A 66 13.62 0.21 1.18
N ASN A 67 13.78 1.10 2.17
CA ASN A 67 14.90 1.09 3.10
C ASN A 67 14.38 0.65 4.48
N TYR A 68 14.80 -0.52 4.94
CA TYR A 68 14.21 -1.13 6.14
C TYR A 68 14.50 -0.37 7.43
N ASP A 69 15.62 0.34 7.54
CA ASP A 69 15.92 1.17 8.70
C ASP A 69 15.04 2.43 8.74
N SER A 70 14.86 3.07 7.58
CA SER A 70 13.93 4.18 7.41
C SER A 70 12.49 3.76 7.70
N LEU A 71 12.06 2.62 7.15
CA LEU A 71 10.72 2.09 7.38
C LEU A 71 10.51 1.73 8.86
N ARG A 72 11.48 1.08 9.51
CA ARG A 72 11.40 0.75 10.94
C ARG A 72 11.28 2.00 11.80
N THR A 73 12.12 2.99 11.58
CA THR A 73 12.09 4.26 12.34
C THR A 73 10.72 4.92 12.23
N ALA A 74 10.15 4.94 11.03
CA ALA A 74 8.82 5.48 10.79
C ALA A 74 7.71 4.67 11.47
N LEU A 75 7.76 3.33 11.40
CA LEU A 75 6.77 2.46 12.03
C LEU A 75 6.85 2.52 13.56
N ASP A 76 8.05 2.61 14.15
CA ASP A 76 8.24 2.80 15.58
C ASP A 76 7.67 4.15 16.04
N GLN A 77 7.87 5.23 15.26
CA GLN A 77 7.22 6.53 15.52
C GLN A 77 5.69 6.43 15.43
N ILE A 78 5.15 5.73 14.43
CA ILE A 78 3.69 5.54 14.33
C ILE A 78 3.16 4.80 15.56
N LYS A 79 3.86 3.76 16.02
CA LYS A 79 3.47 2.99 17.22
C LYS A 79 3.55 3.79 18.51
N SER A 80 4.49 4.73 18.64
CA SER A 80 4.58 5.58 19.84
C SER A 80 3.49 6.66 19.88
N ASP A 81 3.09 7.16 18.71
CA ASP A 81 2.29 8.38 18.59
C ASP A 81 0.81 8.10 18.19
N THR A 82 0.39 6.84 18.14
CA THR A 82 -0.94 6.45 17.64
C THR A 82 -1.57 5.38 18.53
N ASP A 83 -2.78 5.64 19.00
CA ASP A 83 -3.51 4.69 19.86
C ASP A 83 -4.13 3.53 19.07
N SER A 84 -4.70 3.83 17.90
CA SER A 84 -5.40 2.86 17.06
C SER A 84 -5.40 3.27 15.58
N ILE A 85 -5.53 2.29 14.69
CA ILE A 85 -5.71 2.49 13.25
C ILE A 85 -7.01 1.79 12.84
N ASP A 86 -7.97 2.55 12.30
CA ASP A 86 -9.22 1.99 11.78
C ASP A 86 -9.02 1.39 10.38
N VAL A 87 -8.28 2.11 9.53
CA VAL A 87 -8.03 1.68 8.15
C VAL A 87 -6.57 1.89 7.75
N LEU A 88 -5.92 0.83 7.27
CA LEU A 88 -4.61 0.87 6.62
C LEU A 88 -4.78 0.79 5.10
N PHE A 89 -4.35 1.81 4.37
CA PHE A 89 -4.28 1.84 2.91
C PHE A 89 -2.84 1.66 2.42
N ASN A 90 -2.49 0.44 2.04
CA ASN A 90 -1.25 0.13 1.34
C ASN A 90 -1.37 0.54 -0.14
N ASN A 91 -1.24 1.83 -0.38
CA ASN A 91 -1.44 2.46 -1.69
C ASN A 91 -0.13 2.85 -2.41
N ALA A 92 1.00 2.96 -1.70
CA ALA A 92 2.28 3.30 -2.31
C ALA A 92 2.62 2.36 -3.47
N GLY A 93 2.99 2.95 -4.61
CA GLY A 93 3.32 2.19 -5.80
C GLY A 93 3.52 3.07 -7.04
N GLY A 94 3.46 2.40 -8.19
CA GLY A 94 3.77 2.94 -9.51
C GLY A 94 4.46 1.89 -10.38
N SER A 95 4.41 2.07 -11.70
CA SER A 95 5.20 1.25 -12.62
C SER A 95 6.55 1.93 -12.86
N ALA A 96 7.64 1.19 -12.69
CA ALA A 96 8.96 1.59 -13.15
C ALA A 96 9.02 1.56 -14.69
N ALA A 97 9.99 2.27 -15.26
CA ALA A 97 10.23 2.30 -16.70
C ALA A 97 11.15 1.17 -17.17
N GLU A 98 11.90 0.58 -16.26
CA GLU A 98 12.91 -0.45 -16.49
C GLU A 98 13.03 -1.38 -15.27
N LEU A 99 13.73 -2.51 -15.44
CA LEU A 99 14.00 -3.45 -14.36
C LEU A 99 14.99 -2.83 -13.37
N ARG A 100 14.62 -2.81 -12.09
CA ARG A 100 15.48 -2.31 -11.01
C ARG A 100 15.34 -3.23 -9.81
N PHE A 101 16.37 -3.28 -8.99
CA PHE A 101 16.41 -4.06 -7.76
C PHE A 101 16.52 -3.14 -6.54
N SER A 102 15.90 -3.55 -5.43
CA SER A 102 16.07 -2.91 -4.11
C SER A 102 17.46 -3.20 -3.54
N ASP A 103 17.83 -2.50 -2.47
CA ASP A 103 19.07 -2.78 -1.73
C ASP A 103 19.04 -4.20 -1.09
N GLN A 104 17.85 -4.81 -0.97
CA GLN A 104 17.66 -6.18 -0.51
C GLN A 104 17.89 -7.21 -1.63
N GLY A 105 18.07 -6.75 -2.88
CA GLY A 105 18.33 -7.61 -4.04
C GLY A 105 17.08 -8.24 -4.65
N HIS A 106 15.89 -7.72 -4.32
CA HIS A 106 14.60 -8.09 -4.90
C HIS A 106 14.20 -7.14 -6.02
N GLU A 107 13.40 -7.60 -6.97
CA GLU A 107 12.79 -6.71 -7.96
C GLU A 107 12.00 -5.58 -7.27
N LEU A 108 12.12 -4.35 -7.77
CA LEU A 108 11.67 -3.15 -7.07
C LEU A 108 10.15 -3.07 -6.85
N HIS A 109 9.33 -3.57 -7.78
CA HIS A 109 7.89 -3.67 -7.56
C HIS A 109 7.56 -4.75 -6.54
N PHE A 110 8.26 -5.89 -6.58
CA PHE A 110 8.06 -6.94 -5.58
C PHE A 110 8.37 -6.41 -4.18
N GLU A 111 9.49 -5.71 -4.01
CA GLU A 111 9.86 -5.04 -2.75
C GLU A 111 8.77 -4.04 -2.32
N LEU A 112 8.53 -3.01 -3.13
CA LEU A 112 7.70 -1.88 -2.74
C LEU A 112 6.21 -2.22 -2.62
N GLN A 113 5.71 -3.14 -3.44
CA GLN A 113 4.27 -3.36 -3.62
C GLN A 113 3.78 -4.72 -3.13
N THR A 114 4.69 -5.62 -2.75
CA THR A 114 4.31 -6.95 -2.22
C THR A 114 4.88 -7.16 -0.82
N ILE A 115 6.19 -6.99 -0.64
CA ILE A 115 6.88 -7.22 0.63
C ILE A 115 6.56 -6.09 1.63
N VAL A 116 6.79 -4.83 1.25
CA VAL A 116 6.57 -3.68 2.14
C VAL A 116 5.14 -3.61 2.70
N PRO A 117 4.06 -3.81 1.91
CA PRO A 117 2.71 -3.88 2.45
C PRO A 117 2.50 -4.97 3.51
N TYR A 118 3.15 -6.13 3.35
CA TYR A 118 3.13 -7.20 4.35
C TYR A 118 3.86 -6.79 5.63
N ILE A 119 5.05 -6.19 5.52
CA ILE A 119 5.81 -5.67 6.67
C ILE A 119 4.98 -4.64 7.45
N ILE A 120 4.37 -3.67 6.76
CA ILE A 120 3.55 -2.63 7.39
C ILE A 120 2.34 -3.25 8.10
N TYR A 121 1.67 -4.22 7.47
CA TYR A 121 0.57 -4.95 8.10
C TYR A 121 1.02 -5.65 9.40
N MET A 122 2.10 -6.44 9.34
CA MET A 122 2.60 -7.18 10.50
C MET A 122 3.03 -6.26 11.64
N GLU A 123 3.71 -5.15 11.34
CA GLU A 123 4.17 -4.19 12.36
C GLU A 123 3.06 -3.36 12.99
N LEU A 124 1.91 -3.21 12.31
CA LEU A 124 0.81 -2.36 12.77
C LEU A 124 -0.43 -3.17 13.21
N VAL A 125 -0.34 -4.51 13.27
CA VAL A 125 -1.47 -5.39 13.60
C VAL A 125 -2.07 -5.03 14.97
N GLU A 126 -1.23 -4.73 15.96
CA GLU A 126 -1.67 -4.33 17.31
C GLU A 126 -2.44 -3.01 17.33
N LEU A 127 -2.11 -2.05 16.45
CA LEU A 127 -2.86 -0.81 16.31
C LEU A 127 -4.18 -1.02 15.55
N LEU A 128 -4.18 -1.93 14.57
CA LEU A 128 -5.39 -2.32 13.85
C LEU A 128 -6.39 -3.02 14.78
N LEU A 129 -5.92 -3.89 15.67
CA LEU A 129 -6.75 -4.59 16.67
C LEU A 129 -7.48 -3.65 17.62
N LYS A 130 -6.87 -2.50 17.93
CA LYS A 130 -7.45 -1.43 18.74
C LYS A 130 -8.42 -0.53 17.96
N GLY A 131 -8.35 -0.55 16.63
CA GLY A 131 -9.26 0.19 15.77
C GLY A 131 -10.68 -0.37 15.78
N GLN A 132 -11.67 0.46 15.48
CA GLN A 132 -13.06 0.04 15.40
C GLN A 132 -13.35 -0.69 14.09
N MET A 133 -12.76 -0.22 12.98
CA MET A 133 -13.02 -0.79 11.65
C MET A 133 -12.13 -1.99 11.28
N LYS A 134 -10.90 -2.05 11.80
CA LYS A 134 -9.96 -3.16 11.60
C LYS A 134 -9.82 -3.57 10.13
N THR A 135 -9.58 -2.60 9.24
CA THR A 135 -9.61 -2.85 7.80
C THR A 135 -8.28 -2.51 7.13
N VAL A 136 -7.83 -3.37 6.23
CA VAL A 136 -6.61 -3.20 5.44
C VAL A 136 -6.96 -3.27 3.97
N ILE A 137 -6.62 -2.22 3.22
CA ILE A 137 -6.79 -2.14 1.77
C ILE A 137 -5.42 -2.16 1.10
N ASN A 138 -5.19 -3.19 0.31
CA ASN A 138 -4.02 -3.34 -0.55
C ASN A 138 -4.37 -2.90 -1.98
N THR A 139 -3.77 -1.82 -2.46
CA THR A 139 -4.03 -1.35 -3.83
C THR A 139 -3.42 -2.35 -4.83
N SER A 140 -4.25 -2.97 -5.66
CA SER A 140 -3.89 -3.96 -6.68
C SER A 140 -4.31 -3.50 -8.09
N THR A 141 -4.35 -4.39 -9.08
CA THR A 141 -4.75 -4.07 -10.45
C THR A 141 -5.18 -5.31 -11.22
N THR A 142 -6.21 -5.20 -12.07
CA THR A 142 -6.58 -6.24 -13.03
C THR A 142 -5.51 -6.50 -14.11
N SER A 143 -4.45 -5.68 -14.19
CA SER A 143 -3.34 -5.91 -15.15
C SER A 143 -2.65 -7.27 -14.95
N PHE A 144 -2.75 -7.88 -13.77
CA PHE A 144 -2.26 -9.26 -13.58
C PHE A 144 -3.00 -10.30 -14.40
N ASN A 145 -4.17 -10.00 -14.97
CA ASN A 145 -4.88 -10.95 -15.84
C ASN A 145 -4.08 -11.28 -17.11
N MET A 146 -3.08 -10.46 -17.46
CA MET A 146 -2.12 -10.73 -18.54
C MET A 146 -0.95 -11.62 -18.13
N VAL A 147 -0.78 -11.92 -16.83
CA VAL A 147 0.27 -12.83 -16.36
C VAL A 147 -0.05 -14.24 -16.86
N ARG A 148 0.92 -14.82 -17.59
CA ARG A 148 0.80 -16.17 -18.17
C ARG A 148 1.45 -17.25 -17.32
N GLN A 149 2.51 -16.89 -16.60
CA GLN A 149 3.25 -17.77 -15.70
C GLN A 149 3.53 -17.01 -14.41
N PHE A 150 3.41 -17.71 -13.29
CA PHE A 150 3.70 -17.19 -11.97
C PHE A 150 4.44 -18.25 -11.15
N ASP A 151 5.61 -17.87 -10.65
CA ASP A 151 6.34 -18.58 -9.61
C ASP A 151 7.19 -17.57 -8.84
N MET A 152 7.77 -18.02 -7.72
CA MET A 152 8.56 -17.17 -6.84
C MET A 152 9.83 -16.61 -7.49
N ASN A 153 10.45 -17.35 -8.41
CA ASN A 153 11.67 -16.90 -9.09
C ASN A 153 11.35 -15.73 -10.03
N ILE A 154 10.24 -15.81 -10.78
CA ILE A 154 9.77 -14.72 -11.64
C ILE A 154 9.39 -13.50 -10.81
N LEU A 155 8.77 -13.71 -9.64
CA LEU A 155 8.36 -12.62 -8.75
C LEU A 155 9.58 -11.89 -8.15
N GLU A 156 10.58 -12.62 -7.66
CA GLU A 156 11.77 -12.04 -7.02
C GLU A 156 12.79 -11.48 -7.99
N ARG A 157 13.04 -12.21 -9.09
CA ARG A 157 14.10 -11.95 -10.05
C ARG A 157 13.66 -12.34 -11.47
N PRO A 158 12.76 -11.54 -12.08
CA PRO A 158 12.32 -11.80 -13.45
C PRO A 158 13.49 -11.67 -14.44
N ALA A 159 13.55 -12.59 -15.39
CA ALA A 159 14.59 -12.59 -16.44
C ALA A 159 14.41 -11.46 -17.46
N GLU A 160 13.16 -11.05 -17.72
CA GLU A 160 12.81 -10.04 -18.72
C GLU A 160 11.92 -8.94 -18.14
N PHE A 161 12.04 -7.73 -18.67
CA PHE A 161 11.19 -6.59 -18.31
C PHE A 161 10.14 -6.29 -19.39
N LYS A 162 8.87 -6.31 -18.99
CA LYS A 162 7.75 -5.80 -19.80
C LYS A 162 7.03 -4.73 -19.00
N LYS A 163 7.08 -3.48 -19.49
CA LYS A 163 6.46 -2.32 -18.83
C LYS A 163 4.97 -2.59 -18.57
N LEU A 164 4.49 -2.25 -17.37
CA LEU A 164 3.11 -2.45 -16.87
C LEU A 164 2.57 -3.88 -16.80
N PHE A 165 3.09 -4.84 -17.58
CA PHE A 165 2.50 -6.19 -17.69
C PHE A 165 3.40 -7.31 -17.19
N GLY A 166 4.70 -7.06 -17.03
CA GLY A 166 5.65 -8.04 -16.49
C GLY A 166 5.79 -7.90 -14.97
N PRO A 167 6.95 -7.44 -14.45
CA PRO A 167 7.22 -7.47 -13.00
C PRO A 167 6.20 -6.73 -12.14
N TYR A 168 5.67 -5.60 -12.62
CA TYR A 168 4.61 -4.85 -11.93
C TYR A 168 3.33 -5.67 -11.75
N ALA A 169 2.82 -6.30 -12.82
CA ALA A 169 1.60 -7.08 -12.77
C ALA A 169 1.79 -8.35 -11.93
N THR A 170 2.94 -9.03 -12.07
CA THR A 170 3.31 -10.18 -11.23
C THR A 170 3.37 -9.77 -9.76
N SER A 171 3.91 -8.60 -9.42
CA SER A 171 3.96 -8.10 -8.04
C SER A 171 2.57 -7.83 -7.47
N LYS A 172 1.68 -7.19 -8.23
CA LYS A 172 0.28 -6.96 -7.79
C LYS A 172 -0.51 -8.25 -7.64
N LEU A 173 -0.21 -9.27 -8.45
CA LEU A 173 -0.74 -10.62 -8.24
C LEU A 173 -0.23 -11.21 -6.92
N GLY A 174 1.09 -11.17 -6.67
CA GLY A 174 1.71 -11.63 -5.42
C GLY A 174 1.10 -10.95 -4.18
N LEU A 175 0.89 -9.64 -4.24
CA LEU A 175 0.19 -8.87 -3.21
C LEU A 175 -1.21 -9.44 -2.92
N SER A 176 -2.00 -9.65 -3.97
CA SER A 176 -3.37 -10.14 -3.86
C SER A 176 -3.41 -11.60 -3.35
N LEU A 177 -2.44 -12.41 -3.74
CA LEU A 177 -2.29 -13.80 -3.31
C LEU A 177 -1.99 -13.91 -1.81
N TRP A 178 -0.99 -13.19 -1.29
CA TRP A 178 -0.74 -13.23 0.16
C TRP A 178 -1.88 -12.58 0.94
N THR A 179 -2.52 -11.53 0.40
CA THR A 179 -3.70 -10.91 1.04
C THR A 179 -4.78 -11.95 1.30
N ARG A 180 -5.08 -12.80 0.31
CA ARG A 180 -6.06 -13.88 0.42
C ARG A 180 -5.65 -14.94 1.44
N GLU A 181 -4.37 -15.34 1.48
CA GLU A 181 -3.93 -16.37 2.42
C GLU A 181 -3.92 -15.87 3.88
N VAL A 182 -3.43 -14.65 4.12
CA VAL A 182 -3.41 -14.04 5.47
C VAL A 182 -4.82 -13.74 5.97
N ALA A 183 -5.77 -13.47 5.09
CA ALA A 183 -7.13 -13.16 5.47
C ALA A 183 -7.78 -14.24 6.36
N LYS A 184 -7.40 -15.52 6.22
CA LYS A 184 -7.91 -16.61 7.07
C LYS A 184 -7.57 -16.38 8.54
N SER A 185 -6.31 -16.12 8.87
CA SER A 185 -5.89 -15.85 10.25
C SER A 185 -6.32 -14.45 10.69
N ALA A 186 -6.19 -13.44 9.83
CA ALA A 186 -6.60 -12.07 10.15
C ALA A 186 -8.10 -11.95 10.49
N SER A 187 -8.96 -12.75 9.85
CA SER A 187 -10.40 -12.76 10.15
C SER A 187 -10.71 -13.34 11.53
N ALA A 188 -9.89 -14.26 12.04
CA ALA A 188 -10.02 -14.76 13.42
C ALA A 188 -9.78 -13.63 14.44
N ASP A 189 -8.93 -12.66 14.08
CA ASP A 189 -8.64 -11.45 14.84
C ASP A 189 -9.64 -10.30 14.56
N GLY A 190 -10.64 -10.54 13.70
CA GLY A 190 -11.64 -9.55 13.28
C GLY A 190 -11.14 -8.51 12.28
N ILE A 191 -9.92 -8.68 11.75
CA ILE A 191 -9.33 -7.80 10.75
C ILE A 191 -9.75 -8.24 9.34
N GLN A 192 -10.25 -7.29 8.55
CA GLN A 192 -10.58 -7.51 7.15
C GLN A 192 -9.44 -7.05 6.26
N LEU A 193 -8.93 -7.95 5.41
CA LEU A 193 -7.94 -7.64 4.39
C LEU A 193 -8.60 -7.69 3.02
N LEU A 194 -8.43 -6.65 2.20
CA LEU A 194 -8.93 -6.62 0.83
C LEU A 194 -7.82 -6.20 -0.10
N SER A 195 -7.81 -6.76 -1.31
CA SER A 195 -7.02 -6.21 -2.42
C SER A 195 -7.97 -5.56 -3.42
N VAL A 196 -7.65 -4.35 -3.90
CA VAL A 196 -8.62 -3.54 -4.66
C VAL A 196 -7.96 -2.95 -5.90
N ASP A 197 -8.55 -3.16 -7.08
CA ASP A 197 -8.18 -2.42 -8.29
C ASP A 197 -8.83 -1.02 -8.27
N PRO A 198 -8.05 0.07 -8.18
CA PRO A 198 -8.58 1.42 -8.21
C PRO A 198 -8.94 1.90 -9.63
N GLY A 199 -8.86 1.02 -10.64
CA GLY A 199 -9.08 1.34 -12.04
C GLY A 199 -7.86 2.00 -12.69
N GLY A 200 -7.87 2.04 -14.02
CA GLY A 200 -6.85 2.74 -14.79
C GLY A 200 -6.87 4.23 -14.43
N ASN A 201 -5.73 4.78 -14.03
CA ASN A 201 -5.60 6.18 -13.68
C ASN A 201 -4.59 6.87 -14.59
N ASN A 202 -4.75 8.18 -14.76
CA ASN A 202 -3.80 8.98 -15.53
C ASN A 202 -2.57 9.34 -14.68
N THR A 203 -2.05 8.42 -13.86
CA THR A 203 -0.82 8.66 -13.07
C THR A 203 0.41 8.47 -13.95
N LEU A 204 0.49 9.22 -15.05
CA LEU A 204 1.77 9.55 -15.63
C LEU A 204 2.46 10.48 -14.63
N ARG A 205 3.29 9.90 -13.76
CA ARG A 205 4.26 10.68 -12.97
C ARG A 205 5.03 11.54 -13.95
N GLY A 206 4.86 12.86 -13.85
CA GLY A 206 5.57 13.82 -14.67
C GLY A 206 7.06 13.76 -14.34
N ASN A 207 7.82 12.93 -15.07
CA ASN A 207 9.26 13.06 -15.21
C ASN A 207 9.69 12.47 -16.56
N LYS A 208 10.76 13.07 -17.12
CA LYS A 208 11.18 13.15 -18.53
C LYS A 208 11.58 11.82 -19.24
N THR A 209 10.96 10.68 -18.95
CA THR A 209 11.27 9.38 -19.58
C THR A 209 10.05 8.59 -20.06
N SER A 210 8.88 9.22 -20.16
CA SER A 210 7.87 8.72 -21.12
C SER A 210 8.29 9.24 -22.49
N GLY A 211 8.86 8.40 -23.36
CA GLY A 211 9.10 8.71 -24.79
C GLY A 211 7.81 8.93 -25.59
N LEU A 212 6.83 9.59 -24.97
CA LEU A 212 5.49 9.80 -25.47
C LEU A 212 5.41 11.25 -25.99
N PRO A 213 5.01 11.45 -27.25
CA PRO A 213 4.93 12.78 -27.83
C PRO A 213 4.02 13.72 -27.02
N PHE A 214 4.45 14.98 -26.87
CA PHE A 214 3.79 15.98 -26.03
C PHE A 214 2.30 16.18 -26.38
N TYR A 215 1.91 15.98 -27.64
CA TYR A 215 0.54 16.13 -28.14
C TYR A 215 -0.42 15.02 -27.67
N ILE A 216 0.07 13.90 -27.13
CA ILE A 216 -0.79 12.79 -26.63
C ILE A 216 -1.24 13.01 -25.18
N LYS A 217 -0.52 13.83 -24.40
CA LYS A 217 -0.87 14.17 -23.01
C LYS A 217 -2.30 14.71 -22.82
N PRO A 218 -2.84 15.62 -23.65
CA PRO A 218 -4.24 16.05 -23.53
C PRO A 218 -5.24 14.94 -23.88
N ILE A 219 -4.91 14.05 -24.83
CA ILE A 219 -5.77 12.92 -25.25
C ILE A 219 -5.87 11.87 -24.13
N MET A 220 -4.78 11.62 -23.39
CA MET A 220 -4.80 10.68 -22.26
C MET A 220 -5.70 11.12 -21.11
N LYS A 221 -5.90 12.43 -20.90
CA LYS A 221 -6.87 12.97 -19.92
C LYS A 221 -8.32 12.63 -20.25
N TRP A 222 -8.60 12.26 -21.49
CA TRP A 222 -9.92 11.84 -21.96
C TRP A 222 -10.18 10.34 -21.80
N PHE A 223 -9.13 9.49 -21.81
CA PHE A 223 -9.26 8.04 -21.70
C PHE A 223 -9.05 7.48 -20.28
N PHE A 224 -8.38 8.21 -19.40
CA PHE A 224 -8.12 7.77 -18.02
C PHE A 224 -8.83 8.67 -17.00
N PRO A 225 -9.69 8.11 -16.13
CA PRO A 225 -10.42 8.88 -15.13
C PRO A 225 -9.48 9.61 -14.15
N HIS A 226 -10.00 10.71 -13.59
CA HIS A 226 -9.31 11.48 -12.56
C HIS A 226 -8.96 10.58 -11.36
N PRO A 227 -7.81 10.78 -10.68
CA PRO A 227 -7.40 9.94 -9.54
C PRO A 227 -8.42 9.84 -8.39
N SER A 228 -9.35 10.80 -8.30
CA SER A 228 -10.47 10.77 -7.34
C SER A 228 -11.42 9.60 -7.55
N HIS A 229 -11.52 9.07 -8.78
CA HIS A 229 -12.28 7.84 -9.04
C HIS A 229 -11.64 6.64 -8.35
N GLY A 230 -10.33 6.46 -8.50
CA GLY A 230 -9.59 5.39 -7.83
C GLY A 230 -9.60 5.54 -6.32
N ALA A 231 -9.46 6.77 -5.82
CA ALA A 231 -9.61 7.06 -4.39
C ALA A 231 -10.99 6.66 -3.86
N SER A 232 -12.04 6.89 -4.64
CA SER A 232 -13.39 6.50 -4.28
C SER A 232 -13.59 4.99 -4.24
N LEU A 233 -12.94 4.24 -5.12
CA LEU A 233 -12.97 2.77 -5.08
C LEU A 233 -12.27 2.21 -3.85
N LEU A 234 -11.08 2.73 -3.48
CA LEU A 234 -10.38 2.33 -2.26
C LEU A 234 -11.20 2.68 -1.01
N TYR A 235 -11.72 3.91 -0.96
CA TYR A 235 -12.57 4.37 0.14
C TYR A 235 -13.81 3.49 0.28
N ASN A 236 -14.54 3.25 -0.81
CA ASN A 236 -15.81 2.50 -0.77
C ASN A 236 -15.58 1.04 -0.37
N ALA A 237 -14.44 0.45 -0.75
CA ALA A 237 -14.06 -0.88 -0.32
C ALA A 237 -13.81 -0.94 1.20
N ALA A 238 -13.17 0.08 1.77
CA ALA A 238 -12.89 0.14 3.21
C ALA A 238 -14.12 0.49 4.07
N LEU A 239 -15.00 1.36 3.60
CA LEU A 239 -16.12 1.90 4.37
C LEU A 239 -17.49 1.34 3.94
N SER A 240 -17.52 0.23 3.20
CA SER A 240 -18.79 -0.35 2.74
C SER A 240 -19.67 -0.75 3.93
N PRO A 241 -20.96 -0.36 3.97
CA PRO A 241 -21.88 -0.78 5.05
C PRO A 241 -22.03 -2.30 5.12
N ALA A 242 -22.01 -2.96 3.96
CA ALA A 242 -21.91 -4.41 3.87
C ALA A 242 -20.43 -4.78 3.70
N ARG A 243 -19.81 -5.31 4.77
CA ARG A 243 -18.41 -5.74 4.70
C ARG A 243 -18.26 -6.84 3.64
N HIS A 244 -17.27 -6.68 2.77
CA HIS A 244 -16.84 -7.73 1.84
C HIS A 244 -16.24 -8.93 2.58
N GLU A 245 -16.16 -10.07 1.93
CA GLU A 245 -15.40 -11.21 2.45
C GLU A 245 -13.90 -10.84 2.56
N SER A 246 -13.29 -11.12 3.72
CA SER A 246 -11.86 -10.91 3.90
C SER A 246 -11.07 -11.80 2.94
N GLY A 247 -10.03 -11.26 2.32
CA GLY A 247 -9.22 -11.91 1.30
C GLY A 247 -9.74 -11.70 -0.13
N ALA A 248 -10.88 -11.04 -0.31
CA ALA A 248 -11.42 -10.76 -1.64
C ALA A 248 -10.54 -9.78 -2.44
N PHE A 249 -10.43 -10.05 -3.74
CA PHE A 249 -9.95 -9.08 -4.72
C PHE A 249 -11.15 -8.35 -5.33
N LEU A 250 -11.17 -7.02 -5.24
CA LEU A 250 -12.30 -6.19 -5.66
C LEU A 250 -11.99 -5.41 -6.94
N VAL A 251 -12.93 -5.45 -7.89
CA VAL A 251 -12.94 -4.62 -9.10
C VAL A 251 -14.27 -3.88 -9.14
N LYS A 252 -14.22 -2.54 -9.19
CA LYS A 252 -15.44 -1.69 -9.14
C LYS A 252 -16.37 -2.07 -7.97
N ASN A 253 -15.79 -2.29 -6.80
CA ASN A 253 -16.46 -2.68 -5.56
C ASN A 253 -17.21 -4.04 -5.60
N LYS A 254 -16.82 -4.93 -6.51
CA LYS A 254 -17.34 -6.31 -6.59
C LYS A 254 -16.20 -7.31 -6.49
N ALA A 255 -16.43 -8.42 -5.79
CA ALA A 255 -15.49 -9.53 -5.75
C ALA A 255 -15.23 -10.07 -7.17
N ALA A 256 -13.97 -10.29 -7.49
CA ALA A 256 -13.50 -10.84 -8.75
C ALA A 256 -12.56 -12.02 -8.50
N ALA A 257 -12.51 -12.95 -9.45
CA ALA A 257 -11.66 -14.13 -9.35
C ALA A 257 -10.18 -13.73 -9.40
N LEU A 258 -9.39 -14.37 -8.53
CA LEU A 258 -7.93 -14.28 -8.53
C LEU A 258 -7.36 -15.52 -9.24
N ARG A 259 -6.34 -15.33 -10.08
CA ARG A 259 -5.63 -16.42 -10.78
C ARG A 259 -4.46 -16.92 -9.93
N PHE A 260 -3.95 -18.12 -10.22
CA PHE A 260 -2.76 -18.69 -9.58
C PHE A 260 -2.86 -18.84 -8.05
N THR A 261 -4.06 -19.11 -7.54
CA THR A 261 -4.34 -19.11 -6.10
C THR A 261 -3.63 -20.23 -5.36
N GLU A 262 -3.29 -21.31 -6.06
CA GLU A 262 -2.42 -22.39 -5.59
C GLU A 262 -1.01 -21.91 -5.19
N GLN A 263 -0.56 -20.77 -5.70
CA GLN A 263 0.74 -20.16 -5.36
C GLN A 263 0.68 -19.31 -4.08
N GLY A 264 -0.52 -19.02 -3.57
CA GLY A 264 -0.74 -18.18 -2.38
C GLY A 264 0.12 -18.59 -1.17
N PRO A 265 0.11 -19.87 -0.75
CA PRO A 265 0.92 -20.32 0.38
C PRO A 265 2.42 -20.09 0.20
N ALA A 266 2.95 -20.27 -1.01
CA ALA A 266 4.37 -20.04 -1.30
C ALA A 266 4.71 -18.55 -1.23
N VAL A 267 3.85 -17.67 -1.77
CA VAL A 267 4.04 -16.21 -1.70
C VAL A 267 4.00 -15.74 -0.25
N LEU A 268 3.00 -16.16 0.52
CA LEU A 268 2.88 -15.81 1.94
C LEU A 268 4.10 -16.28 2.75
N LYS A 269 4.49 -17.54 2.58
CA LYS A 269 5.67 -18.09 3.24
C LYS A 269 6.89 -17.23 2.96
N ARG A 270 7.10 -16.83 1.70
CA ARG A 270 8.28 -16.03 1.32
C ARG A 270 8.27 -14.63 1.91
N VAL A 271 7.17 -13.88 1.79
CA VAL A 271 7.11 -12.52 2.37
C VAL A 271 7.25 -12.56 3.89
N ASN A 272 6.76 -13.63 4.54
CA ASN A 272 6.97 -13.85 5.96
C ASN A 272 8.43 -14.17 6.32
N GLU A 273 9.12 -15.02 5.55
CA GLU A 273 10.55 -15.28 5.74
C GLU A 273 11.38 -14.00 5.62
N ILE A 274 11.08 -13.18 4.61
CA ILE A 274 11.75 -11.88 4.43
C ILE A 274 11.48 -10.97 5.62
N TYR A 275 10.22 -10.88 6.09
CA TYR A 275 9.87 -10.12 7.28
C TYR A 275 10.67 -10.58 8.50
N GLU A 276 10.64 -11.87 8.85
CA GLU A 276 11.31 -12.39 10.04
C GLU A 276 12.84 -12.24 9.97
N GLN A 277 13.44 -12.62 8.84
CA GLN A 277 14.90 -12.71 8.71
C GLN A 277 15.57 -11.37 8.39
N ARG A 278 14.93 -10.51 7.59
CA ARG A 278 15.55 -9.26 7.09
C ARG A 278 15.00 -8.03 7.78
N PHE A 279 13.72 -8.04 8.15
CA PHE A 279 13.11 -6.90 8.84
C PHE A 279 13.14 -7.09 10.36
N ARG A 280 12.64 -8.17 10.94
CA ARG A 280 12.52 -8.29 12.41
C ARG A 280 13.88 -8.49 13.10
N THR A 281 14.72 -9.38 12.57
CA THR A 281 16.01 -9.77 13.19
C THR A 281 17.00 -8.60 13.33
N THR A 282 16.98 -7.61 12.43
CA THR A 282 17.83 -6.42 12.52
C THR A 282 17.54 -5.57 13.77
N LYS A 283 16.36 -5.73 14.39
CA LYS A 283 16.01 -5.07 15.66
C LYS A 283 16.81 -5.61 16.85
N SER A 284 17.16 -6.90 16.83
CA SER A 284 17.89 -7.59 17.90
C SER A 284 19.42 -7.50 17.81
N GLY A 285 19.96 -6.90 16.74
CA GLY A 285 21.41 -6.83 16.47
C GLY A 285 22.16 -5.63 17.08
N LYS A 286 21.50 -4.71 17.79
CA LYS A 286 22.18 -3.62 18.53
C LYS A 286 22.62 -4.11 19.92
N THR A 287 23.52 -5.08 19.95
CA THR A 287 24.29 -5.40 21.16
C THR A 287 25.51 -4.47 21.21
N THR A 288 25.54 -3.65 22.25
CA THR A 288 26.67 -2.87 22.80
C THR A 288 28.03 -3.12 22.15
N ILE A 289 28.49 -2.13 21.38
CA ILE A 289 29.93 -1.88 21.24
C ILE A 289 30.30 -0.96 22.41
N THR A 290 30.80 -1.54 23.50
CA THR A 290 31.56 -0.79 24.50
C THR A 290 32.87 -0.33 23.86
N PRO A 291 33.22 0.96 23.93
CA PRO A 291 34.53 1.41 23.50
C PRO A 291 35.57 0.96 24.53
N SER A 292 36.57 0.23 24.06
CA SER A 292 37.86 0.03 24.74
C SER A 292 38.69 1.30 24.71
#